data_AF-A0A941YWB1-F1
#
_entry.id   AF-A0A941YWB1-F1
#
_cell.length_a   1.000
_cell.length_b   1.000
_cell.length_c   1.000
_cell.angle_alpha   90.00
_cell.angle_beta   90.00
_cell.angle_gamma   90.00
#
_symmetry.space_group_name_H-M   'P 1'
#
loop_
_entity.id
_entity.type
_entity.pdbx_description
1 polymer ?
#
loop_
_entity_poly.entity_id
_entity_poly.type
_entity_poly.pdbx_seq_one_letter_code
_entity_poly.pdbx_strand_id
1 'polypeptide(L)'
;MRVSAENKRVRVKAIAGTHVVLMAMDVSESARAGLRGFAIKRGLDGGPQTWLKGIKYFKDTVPHPNPGDEYSSREQPLQSFLWSDYAAAPGRKYDFTIVPLYGEPKFLQERDALSFSIGTEAEDDGHHGVWFNRGAIASHAFATEFHNKQLTDAMVNDVGDDGALHDPEVAWLSRGLAEACLRYINGTA
;
A
#
# COMPACT_ATOMS: atom_id res chain seq x y z
N MET A 1 -7.98 -12.02 -5.12
CA MET A 1 -6.96 -12.81 -5.88
C MET A 1 -5.80 -13.29 -4.98
N ARG A 2 -5.13 -14.43 -5.26
CA ARG A 2 -4.04 -14.97 -4.39
C ARG A 2 -2.88 -15.56 -5.19
N VAL A 3 -1.64 -15.31 -4.76
CA VAL A 3 -0.41 -15.84 -5.37
C VAL A 3 0.52 -16.37 -4.27
N SER A 4 1.27 -17.43 -4.57
CA SER A 4 2.37 -17.92 -3.72
C SER A 4 3.62 -18.02 -4.57
N ALA A 5 4.74 -17.56 -4.04
CA ALA A 5 6.03 -17.68 -4.69
C ALA A 5 7.08 -18.04 -3.63
N GLU A 6 8.09 -18.78 -4.04
CA GLU A 6 9.21 -19.12 -3.18
C GLU A 6 10.50 -19.35 -3.97
N ASN A 7 11.61 -19.12 -3.31
CA ASN A 7 12.92 -19.64 -3.69
C ASN A 7 13.46 -20.48 -2.52
N LYS A 8 14.73 -20.89 -2.56
CA LYS A 8 15.31 -21.74 -1.50
C LYS A 8 15.28 -21.12 -0.10
N ARG A 9 15.21 -19.80 0.02
CA ARG A 9 15.37 -19.08 1.29
C ARG A 9 14.17 -18.23 1.70
N VAL A 10 13.38 -17.75 0.74
CA VAL A 10 12.29 -16.80 0.94
C VAL A 10 11.02 -17.36 0.34
N ARG A 11 9.90 -17.19 1.06
CA ARG A 11 8.55 -17.48 0.57
C ARG A 11 7.66 -16.26 0.78
N VAL A 12 6.69 -16.09 -0.11
CA VAL A 12 5.59 -15.14 0.06
C VAL A 12 4.25 -15.77 -0.27
N LYS A 13 3.24 -15.46 0.55
CA LYS A 13 1.82 -15.57 0.21
C LYS A 13 1.25 -14.17 0.03
N ALA A 14 0.86 -13.83 -1.19
CA ALA A 14 0.23 -12.57 -1.52
C ALA A 14 -1.28 -12.73 -1.75
N ILE A 15 -2.06 -11.77 -1.25
CA ILE A 15 -3.51 -11.70 -1.42
C ILE A 15 -3.85 -10.28 -1.83
N ALA A 16 -4.50 -10.13 -2.98
CA ALA A 16 -4.96 -8.83 -3.46
C ALA A 16 -6.48 -8.72 -3.31
N GLY A 17 -6.92 -7.57 -2.81
CA GLY A 17 -8.29 -7.07 -2.96
C GLY A 17 -8.35 -6.01 -4.07
N THR A 18 -9.24 -5.03 -3.94
CA THR A 18 -9.38 -3.92 -4.90
C THR A 18 -8.28 -2.87 -4.75
N HIS A 19 -8.03 -2.41 -3.51
CA HIS A 19 -7.06 -1.35 -3.20
C HIS A 19 -5.86 -1.78 -2.35
N VAL A 20 -5.76 -3.07 -2.02
CA VAL A 20 -4.76 -3.56 -1.08
C VAL A 20 -4.13 -4.83 -1.60
N VAL A 21 -2.81 -4.92 -1.52
CA VAL A 21 -2.07 -6.17 -1.67
C VAL A 21 -1.41 -6.51 -0.34
N LEU A 22 -1.91 -7.54 0.33
CA LEU A 22 -1.33 -8.13 1.53
C LEU A 22 -0.26 -9.15 1.14
N MET A 23 0.90 -9.06 1.77
CA MET A 23 2.04 -9.96 1.60
C MET A 23 2.45 -10.52 2.96
N ALA A 24 2.29 -11.83 3.12
CA ALA A 24 2.87 -12.59 4.22
C ALA A 24 4.16 -13.24 3.72
N MET A 25 5.29 -12.87 4.32
CA MET A 25 6.62 -13.33 3.98
C MET A 25 7.09 -14.36 5.00
N ASP A 26 8.02 -15.22 4.60
CA ASP A 26 8.75 -16.12 5.49
C ASP A 26 10.18 -16.31 4.97
N VAL A 27 11.10 -16.61 5.89
CA VAL A 27 12.47 -16.99 5.56
C VAL A 27 12.85 -18.32 6.23
N SER A 28 13.56 -19.16 5.48
CA SER A 28 14.09 -20.41 5.99
C SER A 28 14.98 -20.18 7.22
N GLU A 29 15.06 -21.16 8.12
CA GLU A 29 15.82 -21.03 9.37
C GLU A 29 17.29 -20.67 9.14
N SER A 30 17.91 -21.30 8.14
CA SER A 30 19.31 -21.04 7.75
C SER A 30 19.54 -19.64 7.19
N ALA A 31 18.47 -18.91 6.85
CA ALA A 31 18.51 -17.54 6.35
C ALA A 31 18.15 -16.50 7.42
N ARG A 32 17.77 -16.88 8.65
CA ARG A 32 17.36 -15.90 9.68
C ARG A 32 18.53 -15.12 10.27
N ALA A 33 19.69 -15.76 10.39
CA ALA A 33 20.86 -15.15 11.02
C ALA A 33 21.27 -13.87 10.29
N GLY A 34 21.22 -12.74 11.01
CA GLY A 34 21.59 -11.42 10.49
C GLY A 34 20.54 -10.73 9.61
N LEU A 35 19.33 -11.31 9.44
CA LEU A 35 18.24 -10.65 8.72
C LEU A 35 17.81 -9.39 9.47
N ARG A 36 17.84 -8.25 8.78
CA ARG A 36 17.40 -6.96 9.32
C ARG A 36 15.94 -6.64 8.99
N GLY A 37 15.48 -7.09 7.83
CA GLY A 37 14.12 -6.92 7.33
C GLY A 37 14.06 -7.05 5.81
N PHE A 38 13.03 -6.47 5.20
CA PHE A 38 12.75 -6.61 3.77
C PHE A 38 12.67 -5.26 3.06
N ALA A 39 13.30 -5.15 1.91
CA ALA A 39 13.01 -4.10 0.95
C ALA A 39 12.03 -4.65 -0.10
N ILE A 40 11.08 -3.83 -0.54
CA ILE A 40 10.10 -4.24 -1.55
C ILE A 40 10.12 -3.24 -2.69
N LYS A 41 10.17 -3.74 -3.92
CA LYS A 41 9.91 -2.95 -5.12
C LYS A 41 8.55 -3.29 -5.70
N ARG A 42 7.91 -2.30 -6.31
CA ARG A 42 6.65 -2.44 -7.03
C ARG A 42 6.76 -1.81 -8.41
N GLY A 43 6.32 -2.53 -9.44
CA GLY A 43 6.08 -2.03 -10.79
C GLY A 43 4.67 -2.37 -11.25
N LEU A 44 4.31 -1.90 -12.43
CA LEU A 44 3.00 -2.09 -13.04
C LEU A 44 3.18 -2.81 -14.39
N ASP A 45 2.59 -4.00 -14.50
CA ASP A 45 2.52 -4.85 -15.70
C ASP A 45 3.78 -4.88 -16.57
N GLY A 46 4.89 -5.36 -16.01
CA GLY A 46 6.20 -5.47 -16.66
C GLY A 46 6.99 -4.15 -16.73
N GLY A 47 6.41 -3.06 -16.24
CA GLY A 47 7.06 -1.74 -16.20
C GLY A 47 8.17 -1.63 -15.14
N PRO A 48 8.86 -0.47 -15.11
CA PRO A 48 9.91 -0.19 -14.12
C PRO A 48 9.39 -0.34 -12.69
N GLN A 49 10.22 -0.93 -11.82
CA GLN A 49 9.90 -1.04 -10.40
C GLN A 49 10.58 0.04 -9.57
N THR A 50 9.86 0.61 -8.62
CA THR A 50 10.39 1.55 -7.62
C THR A 50 10.33 0.93 -6.22
N TRP A 51 11.28 1.30 -5.36
CA TRP A 51 11.26 0.88 -3.96
C TRP A 51 10.06 1.49 -3.24
N LEU A 52 9.34 0.66 -2.49
CA LEU A 52 8.35 1.14 -1.55
C LEU A 52 9.05 2.02 -0.52
N LYS A 53 8.35 3.07 -0.07
CA LYS A 53 8.84 3.99 0.94
C LYS A 53 7.97 3.90 2.19
N GLY A 54 8.49 4.40 3.30
CA GLY A 54 7.75 4.56 4.54
C GLY A 54 8.44 5.53 5.49
N ILE A 55 7.84 5.74 6.65
CA ILE A 55 8.26 6.79 7.59
C ILE A 55 9.13 6.30 8.75
N LYS A 56 9.41 4.99 8.78
CA LYS A 56 10.31 4.41 9.78
C LYS A 56 11.73 4.46 9.26
N TYR A 57 12.66 4.75 10.15
CA TYR A 57 14.08 4.85 9.83
C TYR A 57 14.92 4.46 11.05
N PHE A 58 16.16 4.05 10.80
CA PHE A 58 17.18 3.93 11.84
C PHE A 58 17.74 5.32 12.16
N LYS A 59 17.72 5.69 13.45
CA LYS A 59 18.24 6.97 13.94
C LYS A 59 19.66 7.26 13.44
N ASP A 60 20.51 6.23 13.38
CA ASP A 60 21.91 6.39 12.98
C ASP A 60 22.08 6.74 11.49
N THR A 61 21.08 6.40 10.66
CA THR A 61 21.06 6.71 9.22
C THR A 61 20.37 8.04 8.90
N VAL A 62 19.46 8.48 9.78
CA VAL A 62 18.68 9.71 9.63
C VAL A 62 18.75 10.49 10.94
N PRO A 63 19.82 11.26 11.17
CA PRO A 63 20.03 11.97 12.43
C PRO A 63 19.06 13.15 12.64
N HIS A 64 18.55 13.73 11.55
CA HIS A 64 17.67 14.91 11.55
C HIS A 64 16.44 14.65 10.66
N PRO A 65 15.50 13.80 11.10
CA PRO A 65 14.30 13.47 10.35
C PRO A 65 13.31 14.65 10.37
N ASN A 66 12.68 14.96 9.22
CA ASN A 66 11.57 15.91 9.18
C ASN A 66 10.21 15.18 9.17
N PRO A 67 9.17 15.74 9.81
CA PRO A 67 7.81 15.21 9.69
C PRO A 67 7.37 15.14 8.22
N GLY A 68 6.84 13.99 7.80
CA GLY A 68 6.36 13.76 6.44
C GLY A 68 7.41 13.21 5.46
N ASP A 69 8.69 13.15 5.86
CA ASP A 69 9.72 12.50 5.05
C ASP A 69 9.42 11.01 4.90
N GLU A 70 9.62 10.51 3.68
CA GLU A 70 9.53 9.09 3.37
C GLU A 70 10.91 8.54 2.95
N TYR A 71 11.24 7.39 3.49
CA TYR A 71 12.52 6.72 3.29
C TYR A 71 12.34 5.43 2.51
N SER A 72 13.28 5.16 1.60
CA SER A 72 13.27 3.94 0.80
C SER A 72 13.39 2.69 1.68
N SER A 73 12.56 1.69 1.43
CA SER A 73 12.66 0.38 2.09
C SER A 73 13.98 -0.34 1.82
N ARG A 74 14.74 0.08 0.79
CA ARG A 74 16.10 -0.40 0.52
C ARG A 74 17.10 0.02 1.60
N GLU A 75 16.89 1.19 2.20
CA GLU A 75 17.77 1.76 3.22
C GLU A 75 17.17 1.59 4.63
N GLN A 76 15.83 1.63 4.71
CA GLN A 76 15.03 1.47 5.91
C GLN A 76 14.11 0.24 5.76
N PRO A 77 14.65 -0.99 5.86
CA PRO A 77 13.90 -2.22 5.65
C PRO A 77 12.66 -2.32 6.53
N LEU A 78 11.64 -2.93 5.95
CA LEU A 78 10.43 -3.35 6.64
C LEU A 78 10.79 -4.46 7.63
N GLN A 79 10.70 -4.16 8.93
CA GLN A 79 11.01 -5.11 10.00
C GLN A 79 9.76 -5.89 10.43
N SER A 80 9.09 -6.50 9.45
CA SER A 80 7.87 -7.28 9.64
C SER A 80 7.79 -8.37 8.58
N PHE A 81 7.27 -9.53 8.96
CA PHE A 81 6.94 -10.62 8.03
C PHE A 81 5.56 -10.43 7.39
N LEU A 82 4.85 -9.36 7.72
CA LEU A 82 3.56 -9.00 7.13
C LEU A 82 3.62 -7.55 6.63
N TRP A 83 3.23 -7.34 5.38
CA TRP A 83 3.14 -6.01 4.77
C TRP A 83 1.87 -5.89 3.94
N SER A 84 1.21 -4.73 4.01
CA SER A 84 0.05 -4.39 3.18
C SER A 84 0.36 -3.14 2.38
N ASP A 85 0.32 -3.23 1.06
CA ASP A 85 0.40 -2.08 0.19
C ASP A 85 -1.01 -1.54 -0.10
N TYR A 86 -1.34 -0.41 0.53
CA TYR A 86 -2.64 0.28 0.41
C TYR A 86 -2.70 1.29 -0.75
N ALA A 87 -1.63 1.41 -1.53
CA ALA A 87 -1.57 2.31 -2.69
C ALA A 87 -1.86 1.56 -4.01
N ALA A 88 -2.38 0.33 -3.92
CA ALA A 88 -2.83 -0.41 -5.10
C ALA A 88 -4.14 0.16 -5.63
N ALA A 89 -4.31 0.11 -6.95
CA ALA A 89 -5.50 0.54 -7.65
C ALA A 89 -6.29 -0.68 -8.16
N PRO A 90 -7.63 -0.59 -8.31
CA PRO A 90 -8.46 -1.70 -8.76
C PRO A 90 -8.16 -2.09 -10.22
N GLY A 91 -8.34 -3.38 -10.54
CA GLY A 91 -8.19 -3.92 -11.88
C GLY A 91 -6.79 -3.77 -12.49
N ARG A 92 -5.74 -3.74 -11.66
CA ARG A 92 -4.34 -3.56 -12.07
C ARG A 92 -3.51 -4.80 -11.81
N LYS A 93 -2.53 -5.06 -12.67
CA LYS A 93 -1.52 -6.09 -12.47
C LYS A 93 -0.23 -5.46 -11.97
N TYR A 94 0.19 -5.86 -10.78
CA TYR A 94 1.41 -5.39 -10.14
C TYR A 94 2.49 -6.46 -10.18
N ASP A 95 3.73 -6.01 -10.31
CA ASP A 95 4.93 -6.84 -10.18
C ASP A 95 5.70 -6.41 -8.94
N PHE A 96 5.88 -7.34 -8.02
CA PHE A 96 6.62 -7.12 -6.79
C PHE A 96 7.96 -7.86 -6.81
N THR A 97 8.95 -7.25 -6.16
CA THR A 97 10.22 -7.92 -5.83
C THR A 97 10.52 -7.69 -4.36
N ILE A 98 10.57 -8.76 -3.58
CA ILE A 98 10.92 -8.75 -2.16
C ILE A 98 12.40 -9.09 -2.03
N VAL A 99 13.15 -8.27 -1.32
CA VAL A 99 14.59 -8.39 -1.13
C VAL A 99 14.92 -8.38 0.37
N PRO A 100 15.22 -9.54 0.96
CA PRO A 100 15.82 -9.62 2.28
C PRO A 100 17.10 -8.78 2.39
N LEU A 101 17.20 -7.99 3.46
CA LEU A 101 18.37 -7.17 3.77
C LEU A 101 19.06 -7.68 5.04
N TYR A 102 20.38 -7.83 4.99
CA TYR A 102 21.20 -8.37 6.08
C TYR A 102 22.24 -7.36 6.58
N GLY A 103 22.61 -7.46 7.85
CA GLY A 103 23.70 -6.69 8.45
C GLY A 103 23.25 -5.44 9.21
N GLU A 104 24.16 -4.48 9.33
CA GLU A 104 23.96 -3.26 10.12
C GLU A 104 23.31 -2.13 9.29
N PRO A 105 22.49 -1.28 9.93
CA PRO A 105 22.02 -0.03 9.32
C PRO A 105 23.21 0.76 8.75
N LYS A 106 23.19 1.14 7.46
CA LYS A 106 24.28 1.69 6.60
C LYS A 106 25.05 0.68 5.74
N PHE A 107 25.12 -0.59 6.12
CA PHE A 107 25.91 -1.61 5.42
C PHE A 107 25.05 -2.82 5.05
N LEU A 108 23.80 -2.55 4.66
CA LEU A 108 22.83 -3.59 4.34
C LEU A 108 23.22 -4.32 3.06
N GLN A 109 23.13 -5.65 3.11
CA GLN A 109 23.38 -6.53 1.97
C GLN A 109 22.07 -7.14 1.48
N GLU A 110 21.74 -6.91 0.21
CA GLU A 110 20.62 -7.54 -0.49
C GLU A 110 20.93 -9.01 -0.77
N ARG A 111 20.00 -9.92 -0.44
CA ARG A 111 20.15 -11.36 -0.70
C ARG A 111 18.83 -11.99 -1.12
N ASP A 112 18.92 -13.11 -1.84
CA ASP A 112 17.82 -14.05 -2.10
C ASP A 112 16.50 -13.40 -2.56
N ALA A 113 16.59 -12.42 -3.47
CA ALA A 113 15.43 -11.72 -3.99
C ALA A 113 14.37 -12.67 -4.57
N LEU A 114 13.10 -12.34 -4.34
CA LEU A 114 11.94 -13.11 -4.80
C LEU A 114 10.95 -12.18 -5.50
N SER A 115 10.65 -12.48 -6.76
CA SER A 115 9.69 -11.70 -7.56
C SER A 115 8.41 -12.49 -7.81
N PHE A 116 7.29 -11.78 -7.89
CA PHE A 116 5.98 -12.33 -8.26
C PHE A 116 5.08 -11.23 -8.84
N SER A 117 4.07 -11.64 -9.60
CA SER A 117 3.04 -10.75 -10.14
C SER A 117 1.67 -11.08 -9.53
N ILE A 118 0.82 -10.09 -9.33
CA ILE A 118 -0.55 -10.27 -8.82
C ILE A 118 -1.50 -9.22 -9.39
N GLY A 119 -2.73 -9.62 -9.71
CA GLY A 119 -3.80 -8.72 -10.12
C GLY A 119 -4.69 -8.32 -8.95
N THR A 120 -5.00 -7.04 -8.81
CA THR A 120 -6.09 -6.53 -7.96
C THR A 120 -7.44 -6.78 -8.61
N GLU A 121 -8.46 -6.91 -7.78
CA GLU A 121 -9.85 -7.09 -8.23
C GLU A 121 -10.38 -5.80 -8.84
N ALA A 122 -11.32 -5.92 -9.78
CA ALA A 122 -12.09 -4.77 -10.23
C ALA A 122 -12.93 -4.23 -9.06
N GLU A 123 -13.13 -2.91 -9.02
CA GLU A 123 -13.93 -2.30 -7.96
C GLU A 123 -15.42 -2.63 -8.10
N ASP A 124 -15.87 -2.74 -9.36
CA ASP A 124 -17.19 -3.16 -9.79
C ASP A 124 -17.02 -4.06 -11.02
N ASP A 125 -17.54 -5.28 -10.97
CA ASP A 125 -17.50 -6.25 -12.07
C ASP A 125 -18.83 -6.31 -12.87
N GLY A 126 -19.77 -5.41 -12.58
CA GLY A 126 -21.12 -5.39 -13.14
C GLY A 126 -22.12 -6.31 -12.44
N HIS A 127 -21.66 -7.15 -11.51
CA HIS A 127 -22.50 -8.00 -10.67
C HIS A 127 -22.38 -7.63 -9.18
N HIS A 128 -21.16 -7.43 -8.70
CA HIS A 128 -20.84 -6.98 -7.36
C HIS A 128 -19.85 -5.84 -7.42
N GLY A 129 -20.12 -4.81 -6.62
CA GLY A 129 -19.18 -3.73 -6.38
C GLY A 129 -18.83 -3.62 -4.90
N VAL A 130 -17.53 -3.45 -4.62
CA VAL A 130 -17.00 -3.45 -3.25
C VAL A 130 -16.13 -2.21 -3.03
N TRP A 131 -16.66 -1.27 -2.26
CA TRP A 131 -16.00 -0.03 -1.89
C TRP A 131 -15.73 0.04 -0.40
N PHE A 132 -14.59 0.64 -0.06
CA PHE A 132 -14.24 1.01 1.31
C PHE A 132 -13.66 2.41 1.29
N ASN A 133 -14.08 3.27 2.19
CA ASN A 133 -13.44 4.56 2.42
C ASN A 133 -12.04 4.40 3.02
N ARG A 134 -11.25 5.47 2.99
CA ARG A 134 -9.96 5.52 3.69
C ARG A 134 -10.20 5.73 5.18
N GLY A 135 -9.73 4.78 6.00
CA GLY A 135 -9.81 4.82 7.46
C GLY A 135 -8.50 5.25 8.13
N ALA A 136 -8.34 4.89 9.40
CA ALA A 136 -7.21 5.28 10.26
C ALA A 136 -5.81 4.94 9.68
N ILE A 137 -5.70 3.89 8.86
CA ILE A 137 -4.43 3.51 8.21
C ILE A 137 -3.92 4.63 7.28
N ALA A 138 -4.82 5.44 6.74
CA ALA A 138 -4.50 6.56 5.86
C ALA A 138 -4.24 7.87 6.62
N SER A 139 -4.35 7.91 7.96
CA SER A 139 -4.23 9.15 8.74
C SER A 139 -2.90 9.85 8.55
N HIS A 140 -1.79 9.12 8.39
CA HIS A 140 -0.51 9.75 8.11
C HIS A 140 -0.50 10.43 6.74
N ALA A 141 -1.01 9.76 5.71
CA ALA A 141 -1.11 10.35 4.38
C ALA A 141 -2.02 11.59 4.40
N PHE A 142 -3.15 11.53 5.11
CA PHE A 142 -4.06 12.67 5.27
C PHE A 142 -3.38 13.85 6.00
N ALA A 143 -2.61 13.57 7.05
CA ALA A 143 -1.84 14.59 7.77
C ALA A 143 -0.79 15.27 6.89
N THR A 144 -0.14 14.50 6.02
CA THR A 144 0.90 15.02 5.13
C THR A 144 0.31 15.78 3.94
N GLU A 145 -0.73 15.25 3.30
CA GLU A 145 -1.34 15.80 2.08
C GLU A 145 -2.28 16.97 2.38
N PHE A 146 -3.08 16.86 3.45
CA PHE A 146 -4.13 17.83 3.79
C PHE A 146 -3.91 18.51 5.14
N HIS A 147 -2.74 18.35 5.75
CA HIS A 147 -2.37 19.03 7.00
C HIS A 147 -3.38 18.82 8.15
N ASN A 148 -4.01 17.64 8.20
CA ASN A 148 -5.10 17.32 9.14
C ASN A 148 -6.24 18.36 9.13
N LYS A 149 -6.58 18.89 7.96
CA LYS A 149 -7.72 19.80 7.80
C LYS A 149 -8.97 19.17 8.42
N GLN A 150 -9.60 19.91 9.31
CA GLN A 150 -10.85 19.49 9.92
C GLN A 150 -11.97 19.57 8.88
N LEU A 151 -12.72 18.48 8.73
CA LEU A 151 -13.89 18.45 7.87
C LEU A 151 -15.08 19.09 8.57
N THR A 152 -15.90 19.79 7.80
CA THR A 152 -17.16 20.39 8.28
C THR A 152 -18.34 19.73 7.60
N ASP A 153 -19.52 19.83 8.21
CA ASP A 153 -20.76 19.31 7.60
C ASP A 153 -21.04 19.95 6.24
N ALA A 154 -20.68 21.23 6.03
CA ALA A 154 -20.83 21.89 4.75
C ALA A 154 -19.97 21.22 3.66
N MET A 155 -18.73 20.85 3.97
CA MET A 155 -17.85 20.13 3.04
C MET A 155 -18.36 18.71 2.75
N VAL A 156 -18.80 18.00 3.78
CA VAL A 156 -19.27 16.60 3.66
C VAL A 156 -20.58 16.52 2.86
N ASN A 157 -21.44 17.52 2.99
CA ASN A 157 -22.72 17.59 2.29
C ASN A 157 -22.65 18.39 0.96
N ASP A 158 -21.48 18.87 0.54
CA ASP A 158 -21.29 19.50 -0.76
C ASP A 158 -21.16 18.42 -1.85
N VAL A 159 -22.33 17.87 -2.21
CA VAL A 159 -22.49 16.80 -3.18
C VAL A 159 -23.28 17.30 -4.38
N GLY A 160 -22.75 17.14 -5.58
CA GLY A 160 -23.42 17.49 -6.82
C GLY A 160 -24.64 16.59 -7.10
N ASP A 161 -25.51 17.04 -8.01
CA ASP A 161 -26.69 16.27 -8.43
C ASP A 161 -26.33 14.91 -9.06
N ASP A 162 -25.11 14.79 -9.60
CA ASP A 162 -24.53 13.57 -10.15
C ASP A 162 -23.86 12.67 -9.08
N GLY A 163 -23.89 13.08 -7.81
CA GLY A 163 -23.27 12.40 -6.68
C GLY A 163 -21.79 12.70 -6.50
N ALA A 164 -21.20 13.64 -7.26
CA ALA A 164 -19.80 14.02 -7.12
C ALA A 164 -19.55 14.77 -5.80
N LEU A 165 -18.47 14.42 -5.11
CA LEU A 165 -18.00 15.13 -3.93
C LEU A 165 -17.10 16.29 -4.36
N HIS A 166 -17.49 17.53 -4.07
CA HIS A 166 -16.74 18.71 -4.53
C HIS A 166 -15.50 19.03 -3.66
N ASP A 167 -15.57 18.75 -2.36
CA ASP A 167 -14.43 18.97 -1.46
C ASP A 167 -13.36 17.88 -1.66
N PRO A 168 -12.10 18.24 -1.97
CA PRO A 168 -11.07 17.28 -2.32
C PRO A 168 -10.65 16.39 -1.14
N GLU A 169 -10.70 16.89 0.10
CA GLU A 169 -10.41 16.09 1.29
C GLU A 169 -11.49 15.03 1.53
N VAL A 170 -12.76 15.42 1.40
CA VAL A 170 -13.90 14.49 1.51
C VAL A 170 -13.87 13.46 0.39
N ALA A 171 -13.63 13.87 -0.85
CA ALA A 171 -13.50 12.96 -2.00
C ALA A 171 -12.37 11.95 -1.81
N TRP A 172 -11.20 12.42 -1.34
CA TRP A 172 -10.07 11.56 -1.03
C TRP A 172 -10.40 10.56 0.08
N LEU A 173 -11.10 10.98 1.15
CA LEU A 173 -11.49 10.06 2.22
C LEU A 173 -12.56 9.06 1.76
N SER A 174 -13.55 9.50 0.98
CA SER A 174 -14.62 8.66 0.41
C SER A 174 -14.05 7.50 -0.41
N ARG A 175 -13.04 7.77 -1.25
CA ARG A 175 -12.46 6.79 -2.18
C ARG A 175 -13.56 6.08 -2.99
N GLY A 176 -14.46 6.85 -3.61
CA GLY A 176 -15.52 6.34 -4.47
C GLY A 176 -16.71 5.69 -3.75
N LEU A 177 -16.65 5.52 -2.42
CA LEU A 177 -17.73 4.89 -1.66
C LEU A 177 -19.02 5.71 -1.70
N ALA A 178 -18.94 7.01 -1.44
CA ALA A 178 -20.12 7.89 -1.44
C ALA A 178 -20.79 7.88 -2.81
N GLU A 179 -19.99 8.01 -3.87
CA GLU A 179 -20.43 8.01 -5.26
C GLU A 179 -21.10 6.68 -5.62
N ALA A 180 -20.53 5.55 -5.18
CA ALA A 180 -21.12 4.23 -5.38
C ALA A 180 -22.45 4.06 -4.64
N CYS A 181 -22.52 4.50 -3.38
CA CYS A 181 -23.75 4.48 -2.58
C CYS A 181 -24.86 5.31 -3.22
N LEU A 182 -24.55 6.54 -3.65
CA LEU A 182 -25.52 7.45 -4.28
C LEU A 182 -26.03 6.90 -5.61
N ARG A 183 -25.14 6.37 -6.47
CA ARG A 183 -25.56 5.69 -7.71
C ARG A 183 -26.50 4.53 -7.43
N TYR A 184 -26.21 3.70 -6.43
CA TYR A 184 -27.07 2.58 -6.06
C TYR A 184 -28.45 3.06 -5.60
N ILE A 185 -28.51 4.03 -4.67
CA ILE A 185 -29.77 4.58 -4.15
C ILE A 185 -30.60 5.17 -5.29
N ASN A 186 -30.00 6.03 -6.12
CA ASN A 186 -30.71 6.71 -7.20
C ASN A 186 -31.13 5.77 -8.34
N GLY A 187 -30.40 4.69 -8.57
CA GLY A 187 -30.69 3.68 -9.60
C GLY A 187 -31.78 2.66 -9.24
N THR A 188 -32.29 2.70 -8.00
CA THR A 188 -33.36 1.81 -7.53
C THR A 188 -34.78 2.39 -7.67
N ALA A 189 -34.91 3.57 -8.27
CA ALA A 189 -36.19 4.24 -8.54
C ALA A 189 -36.86 3.80 -9.84
#